data_AF-A0A8C3R748-F1
#
_entry.id   AF-A0A8C3R748-F1
#
_cell.length_a   1.000
_cell.length_b   1.000
_cell.length_c   1.000
_cell.angle_alpha   90.00
_cell.angle_beta   90.00
_cell.angle_gamma   90.00
#
_symmetry.space_group_name_H-M   'P 1'
#
loop_
_entity.id
_entity.type
_entity.pdbx_description
1 polymer ?
#
loop_
_entity_poly.entity_id
_entity_poly.type
_entity_poly.pdbx_seq_one_letter_code
_entity_poly.pdbx_strand_id
1 'polypeptide(L)'
;MAVFAPRMGGASWSAVLVGSRCRSRLTEVMGDSGGAGGAGAGPGCVPPPPGDLRSVLITSVLNLERLEVDLFRGRHHWVPATQRLFGGQIVGQALVAAAHAVSRDEQVHSLHCYFVRTGDPKVPVLYEVERTRTGKSFSVRSVKAIQHGKPIFICQASFQLSQGSPVQHQFTMPTVPPPEELLTQDELIQKFLQNPNVAEGYRKRLTKIQAQDVPIEIKPVNPPDIFSSEPQEPKQLFWVRARGYIGETDMKVHCCVAAYISDYAFLGTALLPHRQYRIKFMVSLDHSMWFHVPFRADHWMLYECESPWAGGCRGLVQGRLWRRDGVLAVTCAQEGVIRVEQTPNQSKL
;
A
#
# COMPACT_ATOMS: atom_id res chain seq x y z
N MET A 1 -14.92 -52.95 9.43
CA MET A 1 -15.17 -53.69 10.68
C MET A 1 -14.25 -53.12 11.75
N ALA A 2 -14.81 -52.71 12.90
CA ALA A 2 -14.26 -52.24 14.19
C ALA A 2 -12.73 -52.00 14.33
N VAL A 3 -12.27 -50.77 14.63
CA VAL A 3 -12.12 -50.12 15.97
C VAL A 3 -11.05 -50.76 16.86
N PHE A 4 -9.99 -50.01 17.20
CA PHE A 4 -9.51 -49.74 18.57
C PHE A 4 -8.45 -48.62 18.58
N ALA A 5 -8.63 -47.65 19.48
CA ALA A 5 -7.63 -46.66 19.96
C ALA A 5 -7.21 -47.07 21.41
N PRO A 6 -6.54 -46.26 22.27
CA PRO A 6 -5.57 -45.16 22.12
C PRO A 6 -4.31 -45.36 23.02
N ARG A 7 -3.32 -44.46 23.00
CA ARG A 7 -2.51 -44.14 24.21
C ARG A 7 -1.85 -42.76 24.15
N MET A 8 -1.83 -42.12 25.32
CA MET A 8 -1.46 -40.74 25.62
C MET A 8 0.06 -40.48 25.77
N GLY A 9 0.43 -39.21 25.58
CA GLY A 9 1.65 -38.54 26.04
C GLY A 9 1.81 -37.25 25.22
N GLY A 10 1.79 -36.03 25.72
CA GLY A 10 2.29 -35.50 26.99
C GLY A 10 3.57 -34.70 26.69
N ALA A 11 3.46 -33.36 26.62
CA ALA A 11 4.45 -32.35 27.05
C ALA A 11 4.51 -31.08 26.16
N SER A 12 4.24 -29.95 26.82
CA SER A 12 5.00 -28.70 26.84
C SER A 12 5.23 -27.91 25.54
N TRP A 13 4.48 -26.80 25.40
CA TRP A 13 4.81 -25.70 24.50
C TRP A 13 5.57 -24.62 25.30
N SER A 14 6.88 -24.52 25.08
CA SER A 14 7.68 -23.39 25.55
C SER A 14 7.61 -22.25 24.53
N ALA A 15 7.09 -21.10 24.96
CA ALA A 15 7.10 -19.86 24.20
C ALA A 15 8.54 -19.35 24.06
N VAL A 16 9.04 -19.27 22.82
CA VAL A 16 10.30 -18.59 22.53
C VAL A 16 9.99 -17.15 22.15
N LEU A 17 10.21 -16.25 23.12
CA LEU A 17 10.36 -14.82 22.91
C LEU A 17 11.63 -14.60 22.06
N VAL A 18 11.48 -14.21 20.79
CA VAL A 18 12.59 -13.71 19.99
C VAL A 18 12.63 -12.19 20.10
N GLY A 19 13.36 -11.71 21.11
CA GLY A 19 13.97 -10.39 21.05
C GLY A 19 15.31 -10.52 20.32
N SER A 20 15.45 -9.85 19.18
CA SER A 20 16.74 -9.72 18.50
C SER A 20 17.01 -8.27 18.14
N ARG A 21 17.79 -7.62 19.00
CA ARG A 21 18.60 -6.45 18.66
C ARG A 21 19.56 -6.87 17.56
N CYS A 22 19.49 -6.25 16.39
CA CYS A 22 20.55 -6.33 15.40
C CYS A 22 21.07 -4.92 15.12
N ARG A 23 22.22 -4.61 15.72
CA ARG A 23 23.10 -3.52 15.26
C ARG A 23 23.92 -4.09 14.11
N SER A 24 23.87 -3.47 12.94
CA SER A 24 24.91 -3.64 11.93
C SER A 24 25.29 -2.29 11.35
N ARG A 25 26.51 -1.88 11.70
CA ARG A 25 27.29 -0.81 11.06
C ARG A 25 27.47 -1.13 9.58
N LEU A 26 27.31 -0.14 8.72
CA LEU A 26 27.92 -0.07 7.39
C LEU A 26 28.12 1.40 7.04
N THR A 27 29.28 1.94 7.42
CA THR A 27 29.90 3.11 6.80
C THR A 27 31.35 2.74 6.58
N GLU A 28 31.76 2.57 5.32
CA GLU A 28 33.15 2.70 4.91
C GLU A 28 33.15 3.36 3.52
N VAL A 29 33.74 4.54 3.49
CA VAL A 29 34.03 5.38 2.33
C VAL A 29 35.55 5.32 2.14
N MET A 30 35.96 5.34 0.87
CA MET A 30 37.33 5.42 0.36
C MET A 30 38.22 6.47 1.06
N GLY A 31 39.53 6.19 1.11
CA GLY A 31 40.62 7.08 1.58
C GLY A 31 40.76 8.39 0.79
N ASP A 32 41.64 9.33 1.15
CA ASP A 32 43.04 9.16 1.53
C ASP A 32 43.63 10.42 2.24
N SER A 33 44.72 10.18 2.99
CA SER A 33 45.88 11.00 3.43
C SER A 33 45.84 12.53 3.70
N GLY A 34 46.36 12.91 4.89
CA GLY A 34 47.36 13.99 5.04
C GLY A 34 47.02 15.20 5.93
N GLY A 35 47.82 15.42 6.99
CA GLY A 35 48.09 16.76 7.54
C GLY A 35 47.65 17.05 8.97
N ALA A 36 48.58 17.51 9.80
CA ALA A 36 48.49 17.65 11.26
C ALA A 36 47.98 19.01 11.77
N GLY A 37 47.42 19.00 12.99
CA GLY A 37 47.56 20.07 14.00
C GLY A 37 46.48 21.16 14.06
N GLY A 38 45.82 21.28 15.22
CA GLY A 38 45.09 22.49 15.62
C GLY A 38 43.79 22.23 16.38
N ALA A 39 43.86 22.29 17.72
CA ALA A 39 42.68 22.25 18.58
C ALA A 39 41.90 23.58 18.47
N GLY A 40 40.63 23.50 18.05
CA GLY A 40 39.69 24.61 18.01
C GLY A 40 38.26 24.11 18.22
N ALA A 41 37.60 24.62 19.26
CA ALA A 41 36.22 24.28 19.60
C ALA A 41 35.25 24.75 18.49
N GLY A 42 34.54 23.80 17.90
CA GLY A 42 33.46 24.00 16.91
C GLY A 42 32.08 23.69 17.51
N PRO A 43 31.00 24.22 16.89
CA PRO A 43 29.69 24.39 17.51
C PRO A 43 29.03 23.05 17.81
N GLY A 44 28.31 23.01 18.94
CA GLY A 44 27.68 21.81 19.48
C GLY A 44 26.88 21.04 18.44
N CYS A 45 27.29 19.79 18.21
CA CYS A 45 26.45 18.77 17.58
C CYS A 45 25.15 18.68 18.38
N VAL A 46 24.06 19.20 17.80
CA VAL A 46 22.71 18.87 18.26
C VAL A 46 22.56 17.36 18.03
N PRO A 47 22.35 16.54 19.07
CA PRO A 47 22.10 15.13 18.88
C PRO A 47 20.78 14.97 18.09
N PRO A 48 20.71 14.03 17.12
CA PRO A 48 19.46 13.79 16.41
C PRO A 48 18.37 13.40 17.42
N PRO A 49 17.12 13.86 17.22
CA PRO A 49 16.04 13.60 18.16
C PRO A 49 15.86 12.09 18.36
N PRO A 50 15.61 11.63 19.60
CA PRO A 50 15.42 10.21 19.86
C PRO A 50 14.04 9.79 19.33
N GLY A 51 14.01 9.08 18.20
CA GLY A 51 12.77 8.49 17.67
C GLY A 51 12.58 8.41 16.16
N ASP A 52 13.63 8.58 15.33
CA ASP A 52 13.51 8.47 13.86
C ASP A 52 13.38 7.00 13.41
N LEU A 53 12.26 6.37 13.79
CA LEU A 53 11.85 5.09 13.21
C LEU A 53 11.47 5.37 11.76
N ARG A 54 12.43 5.14 10.85
CA ARG A 54 12.16 5.09 9.41
C ARG A 54 10.94 4.20 9.17
N SER A 55 10.05 4.66 8.30
CA SER A 55 8.78 3.98 8.03
C SER A 55 8.98 2.47 7.82
N VAL A 56 8.26 1.64 8.59
CA VAL A 56 8.24 0.17 8.44
C VAL A 56 7.87 -0.23 7.01
N LEU A 57 7.04 0.60 6.36
CA LEU A 57 6.67 0.42 4.98
C LEU A 57 7.90 0.38 4.06
N ILE A 58 8.90 1.20 4.33
CA ILE A 58 10.12 1.28 3.52
C ILE A 58 11.12 0.24 3.98
N THR A 59 11.40 0.17 5.28
CA THR A 59 12.48 -0.69 5.80
C THR A 59 12.15 -2.18 5.69
N SER A 60 10.88 -2.53 5.54
CA SER A 60 10.42 -3.92 5.53
C SER A 60 9.53 -4.23 4.34
N VAL A 61 8.41 -3.52 4.16
CA VAL A 61 7.38 -3.93 3.18
C VAL A 61 7.82 -3.70 1.73
N LEU A 62 8.45 -2.57 1.43
CA LEU A 62 8.93 -2.21 0.10
C LEU A 62 10.43 -2.51 -0.10
N ASN A 63 11.11 -3.00 0.93
CA ASN A 63 12.52 -3.35 0.86
C ASN A 63 12.72 -4.57 -0.04
N LEU A 64 13.52 -4.41 -1.10
CA LEU A 64 13.88 -5.47 -2.03
C LEU A 64 15.34 -5.84 -1.90
N GLU A 65 15.62 -7.13 -1.87
CA GLU A 65 16.96 -7.66 -1.97
C GLU A 65 17.36 -7.74 -3.44
N ARG A 66 18.46 -7.09 -3.83
CA ARG A 66 19.00 -7.22 -5.19
C ARG A 66 19.74 -8.54 -5.33
N LEU A 67 19.37 -9.34 -6.34
CA LEU A 67 20.02 -10.61 -6.66
C LEU A 67 21.03 -10.48 -7.81
N GLU A 68 20.70 -9.65 -8.80
CA GLU A 68 21.52 -9.38 -9.99
C GLU A 68 21.21 -7.94 -10.50
N VAL A 69 21.83 -7.51 -11.60
CA VAL A 69 21.34 -6.39 -12.40
C VAL A 69 19.90 -6.67 -12.82
N ASP A 70 19.02 -5.71 -12.53
CA ASP A 70 17.62 -5.76 -12.95
C ASP A 70 16.82 -6.98 -12.44
N LEU A 71 17.34 -7.72 -11.43
CA LEU A 71 16.65 -8.82 -10.74
C LEU A 71 16.64 -8.62 -9.22
N PHE A 72 15.44 -8.62 -8.64
CA PHE A 72 15.21 -8.34 -7.23
C PHE A 72 14.32 -9.39 -6.56
N ARG A 73 14.37 -9.47 -5.24
CA ARG A 73 13.59 -10.40 -4.42
C ARG A 73 12.89 -9.67 -3.27
N GLY A 74 11.55 -9.79 -3.22
CA GLY A 74 10.73 -9.41 -2.08
C GLY A 74 10.49 -10.60 -1.15
N ARG A 75 10.71 -10.42 0.16
CA ARG A 75 10.56 -11.50 1.18
C ARG A 75 9.45 -11.23 2.20
N HIS A 76 9.30 -9.98 2.61
CA HIS A 76 8.41 -9.62 3.72
C HIS A 76 7.06 -9.20 3.17
N HIS A 77 6.10 -10.11 3.15
CA HIS A 77 4.75 -9.81 2.70
C HIS A 77 3.87 -9.46 3.90
N TRP A 78 3.22 -8.30 3.84
CA TRP A 78 2.08 -8.05 4.70
C TRP A 78 0.91 -8.88 4.18
N VAL A 79 0.42 -9.79 5.02
CA VAL A 79 -0.61 -10.76 4.63
C VAL A 79 -1.95 -10.32 5.22
N PRO A 80 -2.87 -9.73 4.43
CA PRO A 80 -4.21 -9.41 4.90
C PRO A 80 -4.98 -10.65 5.38
N ALA A 81 -6.09 -10.42 6.07
CA ALA A 81 -6.98 -11.48 6.57
C ALA A 81 -7.45 -12.49 5.49
N THR A 82 -7.41 -12.09 4.21
CA THR A 82 -7.71 -12.93 3.04
C THR A 82 -6.66 -14.00 2.74
N GLN A 83 -5.50 -13.96 3.41
CA GLN A 83 -4.38 -14.90 3.23
C GLN A 83 -3.80 -14.89 1.80
N ARG A 84 -3.92 -13.75 1.10
CA ARG A 84 -3.34 -13.51 -0.23
C ARG A 84 -2.32 -12.39 -0.14
N LEU A 85 -1.41 -12.31 -1.11
CA LEU A 85 -0.57 -11.12 -1.26
C LEU A 85 -1.45 -9.88 -1.48
N PHE A 86 -1.13 -8.79 -0.79
CA PHE A 86 -1.80 -7.50 -0.98
C PHE A 86 -1.35 -6.89 -2.32
N GLY A 87 -2.31 -6.49 -3.17
CA GLY A 87 -2.03 -5.97 -4.51
C GLY A 87 -1.14 -4.73 -4.47
N GLY A 88 -1.46 -3.75 -3.63
CA GLY A 88 -0.64 -2.55 -3.43
C GLY A 88 0.82 -2.83 -3.07
N GLN A 89 1.09 -3.90 -2.31
CA GLN A 89 2.47 -4.29 -2.04
C GLN A 89 3.21 -4.75 -3.30
N ILE A 90 2.57 -5.54 -4.16
CA ILE A 90 3.17 -6.00 -5.41
C ILE A 90 3.40 -4.84 -6.37
N VAL A 91 2.45 -3.90 -6.47
CA VAL A 91 2.60 -2.68 -7.29
C VAL A 91 3.76 -1.83 -6.76
N GLY A 92 3.79 -1.57 -5.45
CA GLY A 92 4.84 -0.77 -4.81
C GLY A 92 6.23 -1.38 -5.00
N GLN A 93 6.39 -2.69 -4.75
CA GLN A 93 7.66 -3.39 -4.95
C GLN A 93 8.08 -3.43 -6.43
N ALA A 94 7.15 -3.66 -7.36
CA ALA A 94 7.47 -3.61 -8.78
C ALA A 94 7.96 -2.21 -9.20
N LEU A 95 7.36 -1.15 -8.66
CA LEU A 95 7.81 0.21 -8.92
C LEU A 95 9.19 0.49 -8.29
N VAL A 96 9.49 -0.05 -7.11
CA VAL A 96 10.85 0.01 -6.52
C VAL A 96 11.87 -0.64 -7.46
N ALA A 97 11.58 -1.85 -7.96
CA ALA A 97 12.46 -2.56 -8.89
C ALA A 97 12.68 -1.74 -10.18
N ALA A 98 11.62 -1.19 -10.78
CA ALA A 98 11.73 -0.33 -11.95
C ALA A 98 12.54 0.95 -11.68
N ALA A 99 12.33 1.58 -10.53
CA ALA A 99 13.01 2.80 -10.11
C ALA A 99 14.53 2.62 -9.92
N HIS A 100 14.97 1.42 -9.53
CA HIS A 100 16.40 1.08 -9.46
C HIS A 100 17.05 0.94 -10.85
N ALA A 101 16.27 0.75 -11.91
CA ALA A 101 16.77 0.56 -13.28
C ALA A 101 16.79 1.85 -14.13
N VAL A 102 16.60 3.02 -13.52
CA VAL A 102 16.63 4.35 -14.19
C VAL A 102 17.62 5.29 -13.51
N SER A 103 17.99 6.39 -14.19
CA SER A 103 18.90 7.39 -13.62
C SER A 103 18.30 8.09 -12.41
N ARG A 104 19.13 8.75 -11.58
CA ARG A 104 18.64 9.48 -10.38
C ARG A 104 17.76 10.68 -10.73
N ASP A 105 18.00 11.29 -11.90
CA ASP A 105 17.33 12.53 -12.33
C ASP A 105 15.95 12.28 -12.96
N GLU A 106 15.66 11.04 -13.36
CA GLU A 106 14.36 10.64 -13.88
C GLU A 106 13.37 10.36 -12.75
N GLN A 107 12.13 10.82 -12.89
CA GLN A 107 11.03 10.55 -11.96
C GLN A 107 9.95 9.72 -12.62
N VAL A 108 9.29 8.84 -11.87
CA VAL A 108 8.12 8.11 -12.40
C VAL A 108 7.00 9.11 -12.67
N HIS A 109 6.33 8.97 -13.82
CA HIS A 109 5.14 9.76 -14.14
C HIS A 109 3.92 8.88 -14.43
N SER A 110 4.11 7.59 -14.75
CA SER A 110 2.99 6.65 -14.82
C SER A 110 3.41 5.19 -14.60
N LEU A 111 2.44 4.38 -14.21
CA LEU A 111 2.52 2.92 -14.27
C LEU A 111 1.18 2.31 -14.69
N HIS A 112 1.25 1.15 -15.32
CA HIS A 112 0.11 0.32 -15.73
C HIS A 112 0.44 -1.13 -15.45
N CYS A 113 -0.47 -1.87 -14.84
CA CYS A 113 -0.20 -3.25 -14.46
C CYS A 113 -1.43 -4.16 -14.50
N TYR A 114 -1.18 -5.46 -14.61
CA TYR A 114 -2.19 -6.51 -14.51
C TYR A 114 -1.81 -7.52 -13.43
N PHE A 115 -2.80 -7.89 -12.61
CA PHE A 115 -2.72 -9.01 -11.68
C PHE A 115 -3.10 -10.30 -12.44
N VAL A 116 -2.08 -11.11 -12.75
CA VAL A 116 -2.24 -12.28 -13.64
C VAL A 116 -2.65 -13.52 -12.84
N ARG A 117 -2.10 -13.72 -11.65
CA ARG A 117 -2.35 -14.89 -10.81
C ARG A 117 -2.37 -14.51 -9.33
N THR A 118 -3.06 -15.32 -8.53
CA THR A 118 -2.99 -15.19 -7.07
C THR A 118 -1.58 -15.54 -6.60
N GLY A 119 -0.96 -14.67 -5.82
CA GLY A 119 0.34 -14.93 -5.21
C GLY A 119 0.23 -15.67 -3.88
N ASP A 120 1.24 -16.50 -3.59
CA ASP A 120 1.39 -17.22 -2.32
C ASP A 120 2.20 -16.36 -1.33
N PRO A 121 1.61 -15.92 -0.20
CA PRO A 121 2.33 -15.11 0.78
C PRO A 121 3.50 -15.82 1.46
N LYS A 122 3.57 -17.16 1.41
CA LYS A 122 4.63 -17.97 2.03
C LYS A 122 5.91 -18.04 1.19
N VAL A 123 5.85 -17.57 -0.06
CA VAL A 123 6.94 -17.70 -1.03
C VAL A 123 7.44 -16.30 -1.41
N PRO A 124 8.77 -16.07 -1.48
CA PRO A 124 9.32 -14.81 -1.99
C PRO A 124 8.82 -14.50 -3.41
N VAL A 125 8.72 -13.21 -3.75
CA VAL A 125 8.40 -12.76 -5.11
C VAL A 125 9.69 -12.28 -5.77
N LEU A 126 9.97 -12.79 -6.98
CA LEU A 126 11.06 -12.28 -7.82
C LEU A 126 10.53 -11.17 -8.72
N TYR A 127 11.27 -10.08 -8.84
CA TYR A 127 10.95 -8.97 -9.73
C TYR A 127 12.04 -8.87 -10.79
N GLU A 128 11.71 -9.29 -12.01
CA GLU A 128 12.56 -9.17 -13.19
C GLU A 128 12.22 -7.88 -13.93
N VAL A 129 13.22 -7.03 -14.13
CA VAL A 129 13.08 -5.75 -14.82
C VAL A 129 13.70 -5.85 -16.21
N GLU A 130 12.95 -5.44 -17.21
CA GLU A 130 13.40 -5.28 -18.58
C GLU A 130 13.48 -3.78 -18.90
N ARG A 131 14.63 -3.35 -19.41
CA ARG A 131 14.84 -1.97 -19.88
C ARG A 131 14.26 -1.79 -21.28
N THR A 132 12.93 -1.78 -21.38
CA THR A 132 12.21 -1.68 -22.66
C THR A 132 12.68 -0.49 -23.52
N ARG A 133 12.94 0.67 -22.91
CA ARG A 133 13.50 1.83 -23.63
C ARG A 133 14.24 2.78 -22.69
N THR A 134 15.36 3.33 -23.14
CA THR A 134 16.01 4.51 -22.52
C THR A 134 16.17 5.57 -23.60
N GLY A 135 15.37 6.63 -23.52
CA GLY A 135 15.38 7.74 -24.47
C GLY A 135 16.05 8.99 -23.89
N LYS A 136 16.00 10.10 -24.65
CA LYS A 136 16.56 11.39 -24.21
C LYS A 136 15.81 11.99 -23.02
N SER A 137 14.48 11.91 -23.01
CA SER A 137 13.62 12.51 -21.97
C SER A 137 12.81 11.49 -21.18
N PHE A 138 12.61 10.30 -21.74
CA PHE A 138 11.73 9.27 -21.20
C PHE A 138 12.39 7.90 -21.20
N SER A 139 12.15 7.14 -20.14
CA SER A 139 12.54 5.74 -20.00
C SER A 139 11.34 4.88 -19.66
N VAL A 140 11.27 3.69 -20.24
CA VAL A 140 10.24 2.70 -19.95
C VAL A 140 10.88 1.44 -19.38
N ARG A 141 10.34 0.94 -18.28
CA ARG A 141 10.73 -0.31 -17.63
C ARG A 141 9.53 -1.25 -17.57
N SER A 142 9.71 -2.46 -18.07
CA SER A 142 8.72 -3.54 -17.89
C SER A 142 9.16 -4.41 -16.72
N VAL A 143 8.26 -4.75 -15.82
CA VAL A 143 8.54 -5.56 -14.63
C VAL A 143 7.63 -6.77 -14.61
N LYS A 144 8.20 -7.96 -14.40
CA LYS A 144 7.47 -9.20 -14.12
C LYS A 144 7.71 -9.59 -12.67
N ALA A 145 6.63 -9.73 -11.92
CA ALA A 145 6.67 -10.35 -10.60
C ALA A 145 6.37 -11.85 -10.76
N ILE A 146 7.26 -12.71 -10.26
CA ILE A 146 7.29 -14.14 -10.54
C ILE A 146 7.29 -14.94 -9.24
N GLN A 147 6.44 -15.98 -9.20
CA GLN A 147 6.46 -17.04 -8.20
C GLN A 147 6.34 -18.39 -8.91
N HIS A 148 7.04 -19.41 -8.42
CA HIS A 148 7.04 -20.76 -9.01
C HIS A 148 7.28 -20.78 -10.52
N GLY A 149 8.17 -19.90 -11.01
CA GLY A 149 8.48 -19.77 -12.44
C GLY A 149 7.35 -19.21 -13.31
N LYS A 150 6.28 -18.67 -12.71
CA LYS A 150 5.13 -18.10 -13.42
C LYS A 150 4.92 -16.63 -13.04
N PRO A 151 4.66 -15.74 -14.01
CA PRO A 151 4.28 -14.37 -13.70
C PRO A 151 2.98 -14.34 -12.91
N ILE A 152 3.00 -13.70 -11.75
CA ILE A 152 1.81 -13.39 -10.96
C ILE A 152 1.29 -11.98 -11.23
N PHE A 153 2.17 -11.10 -11.71
CA PHE A 153 1.88 -9.71 -12.00
C PHE A 153 2.85 -9.18 -13.07
N ILE A 154 2.34 -8.28 -13.91
CA ILE A 154 3.12 -7.59 -14.95
C ILE A 154 2.86 -6.10 -14.85
N CYS A 155 3.89 -5.28 -15.03
CA CYS A 155 3.81 -3.82 -14.94
C CYS A 155 4.68 -3.16 -15.99
N GLN A 156 4.21 -2.05 -16.55
CA GLN A 156 5.03 -1.09 -17.28
C GLN A 156 5.04 0.22 -16.51
N ALA A 157 6.24 0.74 -16.23
CA ALA A 157 6.43 2.03 -15.58
C ALA A 157 7.21 2.96 -16.51
N SER A 158 6.75 4.20 -16.62
CA SER A 158 7.37 5.23 -17.44
C SER A 158 7.93 6.34 -16.55
N PHE A 159 9.14 6.74 -16.89
CA PHE A 159 9.94 7.71 -16.16
C PHE A 159 10.33 8.86 -17.08
N GLN A 160 10.46 10.06 -16.52
CA GLN A 160 10.75 11.28 -17.26
C GLN A 160 11.76 12.15 -16.51
N LEU A 161 12.67 12.81 -17.24
CA LEU A 161 13.47 13.90 -16.71
C LEU A 161 12.62 15.12 -16.39
N SER A 162 12.92 15.82 -15.30
CA SER A 162 12.20 17.07 -14.97
C SER A 162 12.36 18.12 -16.07
N GLN A 163 11.24 18.70 -16.49
CA GLN A 163 11.17 19.71 -17.56
C GLN A 163 10.10 20.75 -17.21
N GLY A 164 10.39 22.02 -17.48
CA GLY A 164 9.41 23.10 -17.31
C GLY A 164 8.34 23.07 -18.41
N SER A 165 7.10 23.44 -18.06
CA SER A 165 5.97 23.58 -18.99
C SER A 165 5.18 24.83 -18.66
N PRO A 166 4.76 25.63 -19.66
CA PRO A 166 3.85 26.75 -19.44
C PRO A 166 2.38 26.30 -19.32
N VAL A 167 2.04 25.05 -19.66
CA VAL A 167 0.67 24.53 -19.58
C VAL A 167 0.48 23.81 -18.25
N GLN A 168 -0.47 24.31 -17.45
CA GLN A 168 -0.84 23.72 -16.17
C GLN A 168 -2.33 23.96 -15.89
N HIS A 169 -3.03 22.90 -15.49
CA HIS A 169 -4.37 22.97 -14.90
C HIS A 169 -4.59 21.71 -14.06
N GLN A 170 -5.57 21.77 -13.16
CA GLN A 170 -6.07 20.61 -12.42
C GLN A 170 -7.52 20.84 -12.03
N PHE A 171 -8.21 19.79 -11.58
CA PHE A 171 -9.49 19.95 -10.89
C PHE A 171 -9.29 20.61 -9.52
N THR A 172 -10.38 21.10 -8.94
CA THR A 172 -10.41 21.63 -7.57
C THR A 172 -10.59 20.48 -6.57
N MET A 173 -9.78 20.45 -5.51
CA MET A 173 -9.94 19.47 -4.44
C MET A 173 -11.31 19.65 -3.75
N PRO A 174 -12.06 18.56 -3.47
CA PRO A 174 -13.32 18.66 -2.76
C PRO A 174 -13.14 19.19 -1.33
N THR A 175 -14.11 19.95 -0.84
CA THR A 175 -14.12 20.46 0.54
C THR A 175 -14.54 19.35 1.50
N VAL A 176 -13.67 19.04 2.47
CA VAL A 176 -13.90 18.01 3.51
C VAL A 176 -13.33 18.49 4.84
N PRO A 177 -13.81 17.97 5.99
CA PRO A 177 -13.17 18.18 7.27
C PRO A 177 -11.67 17.80 7.25
N PRO A 178 -10.82 18.56 7.97
CA PRO A 178 -9.41 18.24 8.08
C PRO A 178 -9.20 16.92 8.85
N PRO A 179 -8.06 16.22 8.65
CA PRO A 179 -7.81 14.93 9.28
C PRO A 179 -7.78 15.00 10.81
N GLU A 180 -7.50 16.16 11.41
CA GLU A 180 -7.50 16.34 12.86
C GLU A 180 -8.89 16.23 13.50
N GLU A 181 -9.97 16.50 12.74
CA GLU A 181 -11.35 16.40 13.21
C GLU A 181 -11.96 15.00 13.03
N LEU A 182 -11.24 14.11 12.34
CA LEU A 182 -11.73 12.78 11.96
C LEU A 182 -11.12 11.68 12.83
N LEU A 183 -11.95 10.69 13.12
CA LEU A 183 -11.53 9.46 13.78
C LEU A 183 -10.71 8.59 12.81
N THR A 184 -9.68 7.96 13.35
CA THR A 184 -8.98 6.87 12.67
C THR A 184 -9.88 5.67 12.48
N GLN A 185 -9.56 4.82 11.51
CA GLN A 185 -10.24 3.53 11.34
C GLN A 185 -10.22 2.68 12.61
N ASP A 186 -9.13 2.70 13.38
CA ASP A 186 -8.99 1.95 14.62
C ASP A 186 -9.91 2.49 15.73
N GLU A 187 -10.02 3.81 15.86
CA GLU A 187 -10.94 4.47 16.80
C GLU A 187 -12.41 4.22 16.43
N LEU A 188 -12.73 4.25 15.13
CA LEU A 188 -14.05 3.85 14.64
C LEU A 188 -14.35 2.41 15.05
N ILE A 189 -13.43 1.47 14.77
CA ILE A 189 -13.59 0.06 15.16
C ILE A 189 -13.80 -0.07 16.67
N GLN A 190 -13.01 0.62 17.50
CA GLN A 190 -13.20 0.61 18.97
C GLN A 190 -14.59 1.09 19.37
N LYS A 191 -15.03 2.23 18.83
CA LYS A 191 -16.36 2.77 19.09
C LYS A 191 -17.46 1.79 18.69
N PHE A 192 -17.28 1.05 17.60
CA PHE A 192 -18.21 0.00 17.18
C PHE A 192 -18.19 -1.22 18.12
N LEU A 193 -17.02 -1.66 18.56
CA LEU A 193 -16.89 -2.82 19.47
C LEU A 193 -17.54 -2.58 20.84
N GLN A 194 -17.67 -1.32 21.27
CA GLN A 194 -18.38 -0.92 22.48
C GLN A 194 -19.91 -1.07 22.38
N ASN A 195 -20.48 -1.20 21.17
CA ASN A 195 -21.91 -1.43 21.00
C ASN A 195 -22.27 -2.89 21.38
N PRO A 196 -23.18 -3.11 22.35
CA PRO A 196 -23.54 -4.46 22.80
C PRO A 196 -24.29 -5.27 21.73
N ASN A 197 -24.96 -4.61 20.78
CA ASN A 197 -25.81 -5.25 19.77
C ASN A 197 -25.03 -5.82 18.57
N VAL A 198 -23.69 -5.73 18.58
CA VAL A 198 -22.85 -6.27 17.51
C VAL A 198 -22.85 -7.79 17.55
N ALA A 199 -23.28 -8.41 16.45
CA ALA A 199 -23.25 -9.85 16.29
C ALA A 199 -21.83 -10.41 16.51
N GLU A 200 -21.71 -11.53 17.23
CA GLU A 200 -20.43 -12.07 17.68
C GLU A 200 -19.46 -12.40 16.52
N GLY A 201 -19.99 -12.87 15.39
CA GLY A 201 -19.20 -13.10 14.18
C GLY A 201 -18.62 -11.80 13.59
N TYR A 202 -19.34 -10.68 13.75
CA TYR A 202 -18.91 -9.36 13.32
C TYR A 202 -17.84 -8.80 14.26
N ARG A 203 -18.06 -8.94 15.58
CA ARG A 203 -17.09 -8.58 16.63
C ARG A 203 -15.73 -9.25 16.38
N LYS A 204 -15.72 -10.57 16.16
CA LYS A 204 -14.49 -11.33 15.85
C LYS A 204 -13.77 -10.82 14.59
N ARG A 205 -14.51 -10.41 13.55
CA ARG A 205 -13.93 -9.84 12.33
C ARG A 205 -13.26 -8.50 12.60
N LEU A 206 -13.95 -7.60 13.29
CA LEU A 206 -13.44 -6.27 13.64
C LEU A 206 -12.19 -6.35 14.52
N THR A 207 -12.19 -7.20 15.55
CA THR A 207 -11.01 -7.43 16.41
C THR A 207 -9.82 -7.95 15.60
N LYS A 208 -10.05 -8.82 14.60
CA LYS A 208 -8.98 -9.31 13.71
C LYS A 208 -8.43 -8.21 12.79
N ILE A 209 -9.25 -7.24 12.37
CA ILE A 209 -8.81 -6.10 11.57
C ILE A 209 -7.98 -5.16 12.44
N GLN A 210 -8.45 -4.83 13.64
CA GLN A 210 -7.76 -3.97 14.59
C GLN A 210 -6.42 -4.54 15.06
N ALA A 211 -6.30 -5.86 15.17
CA ALA A 211 -5.04 -6.51 15.52
C ALA A 211 -3.99 -6.50 14.38
N GLN A 212 -4.35 -6.02 13.18
CA GLN A 212 -3.39 -5.89 12.07
C GLN A 212 -2.67 -4.55 12.19
N ASP A 213 -1.37 -4.60 12.41
CA ASP A 213 -0.52 -3.42 12.23
C ASP A 213 -0.41 -3.15 10.72
N VAL A 214 -1.12 -2.11 10.28
CA VAL A 214 -1.07 -1.65 8.89
C VAL A 214 -0.11 -0.45 8.84
N PRO A 215 0.89 -0.45 7.94
CA PRO A 215 1.90 0.60 7.87
C PRO A 215 1.39 1.97 7.36
N ILE A 216 0.07 2.14 7.26
CA ILE A 216 -0.60 3.37 6.84
C ILE A 216 -1.67 3.76 7.87
N GLU A 217 -1.99 5.05 7.94
CA GLU A 217 -3.05 5.60 8.76
C GLU A 217 -4.18 6.09 7.84
N ILE A 218 -5.43 5.78 8.20
CA ILE A 218 -6.62 6.12 7.42
C ILE A 218 -7.67 6.78 8.31
N LYS A 219 -8.21 7.89 7.83
CA LYS A 219 -9.31 8.63 8.48
C LYS A 219 -10.44 8.88 7.46
N PRO A 220 -11.51 8.09 7.50
CA PRO A 220 -12.66 8.28 6.62
C PRO A 220 -13.34 9.64 6.85
N VAL A 221 -13.74 10.33 5.79
CA VAL A 221 -14.40 11.64 5.88
C VAL A 221 -15.86 11.49 6.32
N ASN A 222 -16.58 10.53 5.74
CA ASN A 222 -17.97 10.22 6.06
C ASN A 222 -18.11 8.70 6.15
N PRO A 223 -17.60 8.05 7.23
CA PRO A 223 -17.64 6.60 7.32
C PRO A 223 -19.10 6.13 7.31
N PRO A 224 -19.46 5.16 6.45
CA PRO A 224 -20.80 4.61 6.46
C PRO A 224 -21.08 3.91 7.78
N ASP A 225 -22.34 3.91 8.21
CA ASP A 225 -22.74 3.02 9.30
C ASP A 225 -22.45 1.58 8.86
N ILE A 226 -21.59 0.94 9.62
CA ILE A 226 -21.09 -0.40 9.35
C ILE A 226 -22.22 -1.45 9.39
N PHE A 227 -23.31 -1.17 10.11
CA PHE A 227 -24.50 -2.04 10.16
C PHE A 227 -25.54 -1.71 9.10
N SER A 228 -25.40 -0.58 8.41
CA SER A 228 -26.33 -0.20 7.36
C SER A 228 -26.07 -1.02 6.10
N SER A 229 -27.12 -1.71 5.66
CA SER A 229 -27.22 -2.35 4.34
C SER A 229 -27.76 -1.40 3.27
N GLU A 230 -28.06 -0.15 3.62
CA GLU A 230 -28.61 0.82 2.68
C GLU A 230 -27.61 1.12 1.56
N PRO A 231 -28.06 1.17 0.29
CA PRO A 231 -27.25 1.65 -0.81
C PRO A 231 -26.69 3.05 -0.56
N GLN A 232 -25.47 3.29 -1.05
CA GLN A 232 -24.80 4.58 -0.97
C GLN A 232 -24.31 5.02 -2.33
N GLU A 233 -24.00 6.32 -2.45
CA GLU A 233 -23.28 6.83 -3.62
C GLU A 233 -21.99 6.03 -3.83
N PRO A 234 -21.61 5.73 -5.08
CA PRO A 234 -20.37 5.05 -5.41
C PRO A 234 -19.16 5.99 -5.25
N LYS A 235 -19.08 6.71 -4.13
CA LYS A 235 -18.05 7.70 -3.83
C LYS A 235 -17.65 7.60 -2.37
N GLN A 236 -16.34 7.59 -2.12
CA GLN A 236 -15.79 7.68 -0.77
C GLN A 236 -14.58 8.59 -0.75
N LEU A 237 -14.38 9.27 0.38
CA LEU A 237 -13.24 10.12 0.63
C LEU A 237 -12.62 9.75 1.97
N PHE A 238 -11.31 9.67 2.01
CA PHE A 238 -10.58 9.42 3.24
C PHE A 238 -9.20 10.08 3.19
N TRP A 239 -8.76 10.56 4.34
CA TRP A 239 -7.37 10.98 4.51
C TRP A 239 -6.50 9.75 4.74
N VAL A 240 -5.34 9.74 4.09
CA VAL A 240 -4.36 8.66 4.20
C VAL A 240 -2.93 9.18 4.28
N ARG A 241 -2.08 8.48 5.01
CA ARG A 241 -0.62 8.68 5.01
C ARG A 241 0.11 7.40 5.41
N ALA A 242 1.36 7.27 5.04
CA ALA A 242 2.25 6.28 5.61
C ALA A 242 2.62 6.62 7.06
N ARG A 243 2.77 5.60 7.90
CA ARG A 243 3.26 5.76 9.27
C ARG A 243 4.79 5.88 9.27
N GLY A 244 5.31 6.73 10.16
CA GLY A 244 6.75 6.97 10.31
C GLY A 244 7.30 7.93 9.25
N TYR A 245 8.56 8.34 9.44
CA TYR A 245 9.24 9.28 8.55
C TYR A 245 9.87 8.55 7.36
N ILE A 246 9.66 9.09 6.15
CA ILE A 246 10.21 8.53 4.90
C ILE A 246 11.52 9.22 4.49
N GLY A 247 11.63 10.52 4.75
CA GLY A 247 12.65 11.40 4.14
C GLY A 247 12.02 12.41 3.20
N GLU A 248 12.77 13.45 2.81
CA GLU A 248 12.26 14.55 1.96
C GLU A 248 12.76 14.49 0.52
N THR A 249 13.90 13.83 0.28
CA THR A 249 14.68 14.03 -0.95
C THR A 249 14.42 12.98 -2.02
N ASP A 250 13.80 11.84 -1.69
CA ASP A 250 13.60 10.74 -2.64
C ASP A 250 12.13 10.63 -3.06
N MET A 251 11.77 11.36 -4.11
CA MET A 251 10.41 11.35 -4.65
C MET A 251 10.01 9.97 -5.19
N LYS A 252 10.94 9.17 -5.70
CA LYS A 252 10.62 7.82 -6.19
C LYS A 252 10.13 6.94 -5.06
N VAL A 253 10.73 7.06 -3.87
CA VAL A 253 10.29 6.33 -2.68
C VAL A 253 8.87 6.75 -2.29
N HIS A 254 8.55 8.05 -2.29
CA HIS A 254 7.19 8.52 -2.05
C HIS A 254 6.18 8.00 -3.10
N CYS A 255 6.57 7.94 -4.38
CA CYS A 255 5.73 7.33 -5.42
C CYS A 255 5.52 5.82 -5.21
N CYS A 256 6.55 5.09 -4.77
CA CYS A 256 6.42 3.66 -4.41
C CYS A 256 5.47 3.44 -3.23
N VAL A 257 5.52 4.32 -2.24
CA VAL A 257 4.59 4.31 -1.10
C VAL A 257 3.17 4.68 -1.52
N ALA A 258 3.00 5.68 -2.38
CA ALA A 258 1.69 6.01 -2.94
C ALA A 258 1.12 4.84 -3.76
N ALA A 259 1.97 4.12 -4.50
CA ALA A 259 1.56 2.91 -5.21
C ALA A 259 1.02 1.83 -4.25
N TYR A 260 1.68 1.63 -3.10
CA TYR A 260 1.15 0.78 -2.04
C TYR A 260 -0.21 1.26 -1.50
N ILE A 261 -0.32 2.55 -1.18
CA ILE A 261 -1.53 3.17 -0.62
C ILE A 261 -2.70 3.09 -1.60
N SER A 262 -2.44 3.29 -2.89
CA SER A 262 -3.47 3.51 -3.90
C SER A 262 -4.42 2.32 -4.12
N ASP A 263 -4.00 1.11 -3.81
CA ASP A 263 -4.83 -0.10 -3.89
C ASP A 263 -5.59 -0.38 -2.57
N TYR A 264 -5.32 0.38 -1.50
CA TYR A 264 -6.02 0.20 -0.23
C TYR A 264 -7.44 0.79 -0.29
N ALA A 265 -8.43 -0.02 0.08
CA ALA A 265 -9.86 0.34 0.10
C ALA A 265 -10.44 0.88 -1.24
N PHE A 266 -9.72 0.70 -2.36
CA PHE A 266 -10.06 1.35 -3.62
C PHE A 266 -11.21 0.64 -4.37
N LEU A 267 -11.04 -0.64 -4.70
CA LEU A 267 -12.06 -1.44 -5.39
C LEU A 267 -13.38 -1.53 -4.60
N GLY A 268 -13.31 -1.43 -3.28
CA GLY A 268 -14.49 -1.42 -2.40
C GLY A 268 -15.47 -0.28 -2.69
N THR A 269 -15.04 0.80 -3.35
CA THR A 269 -15.92 1.91 -3.76
C THR A 269 -17.06 1.43 -4.65
N ALA A 270 -16.81 0.48 -5.55
CA ALA A 270 -17.82 -0.08 -6.45
C ALA A 270 -18.92 -0.89 -5.75
N LEU A 271 -18.72 -1.25 -4.47
CA LEU A 271 -19.69 -1.99 -3.67
C LEU A 271 -20.58 -1.10 -2.81
N LEU A 272 -20.31 0.21 -2.72
CA LEU A 272 -21.10 1.14 -1.92
C LEU A 272 -22.59 1.21 -2.35
N PRO A 273 -22.95 1.15 -3.64
CA PRO A 273 -24.36 1.05 -4.06
C PRO A 273 -24.99 -0.33 -3.84
N HIS A 274 -24.21 -1.32 -3.43
CA HIS A 274 -24.56 -2.74 -3.45
C HIS A 274 -24.40 -3.42 -2.08
N ARG A 275 -24.52 -2.64 -1.00
CA ARG A 275 -24.30 -3.09 0.39
C ARG A 275 -25.27 -4.16 0.89
N GLN A 276 -26.42 -4.30 0.23
CA GLN A 276 -27.38 -5.37 0.45
C GLN A 276 -26.88 -6.75 0.01
N TYR A 277 -25.83 -6.84 -0.79
CA TYR A 277 -25.29 -8.09 -1.29
C TYR A 277 -24.10 -8.59 -0.46
N ARG A 278 -24.01 -9.91 -0.32
CA ARG A 278 -22.86 -10.57 0.30
C ARG A 278 -21.77 -10.82 -0.74
N ILE A 279 -20.59 -10.25 -0.50
CA ILE A 279 -19.41 -10.46 -1.34
C ILE A 279 -18.94 -11.91 -1.26
N LYS A 280 -18.83 -12.57 -2.42
CA LYS A 280 -18.29 -13.93 -2.56
C LYS A 280 -16.88 -13.98 -3.08
N PHE A 281 -16.57 -13.11 -4.02
CA PHE A 281 -15.23 -13.05 -4.58
C PHE A 281 -14.96 -11.63 -5.06
N MET A 282 -13.82 -11.10 -4.65
CA MET A 282 -13.36 -9.78 -5.07
C MET A 282 -11.85 -9.79 -5.24
N VAL A 283 -11.35 -9.32 -6.38
CA VAL A 283 -9.91 -9.21 -6.67
C VAL A 283 -9.68 -8.15 -7.75
N SER A 284 -8.58 -7.41 -7.63
CA SER A 284 -8.12 -6.47 -8.66
C SER A 284 -7.69 -7.24 -9.93
N LEU A 285 -8.03 -6.70 -11.11
CA LEU A 285 -7.60 -7.23 -12.41
C LEU A 285 -6.40 -6.44 -12.94
N ASP A 286 -6.49 -5.11 -12.87
CA ASP A 286 -5.46 -4.17 -13.27
C ASP A 286 -5.31 -3.06 -12.23
N HIS A 287 -4.29 -2.22 -12.39
CA HIS A 287 -4.17 -0.96 -11.67
C HIS A 287 -3.28 -0.01 -12.47
N SER A 288 -3.68 1.26 -12.56
CA SER A 288 -2.96 2.29 -13.29
C SER A 288 -2.83 3.54 -12.45
N MET A 289 -1.68 4.20 -12.53
CA MET A 289 -1.43 5.45 -11.82
C MET A 289 -0.68 6.44 -12.69
N TRP A 290 -0.96 7.72 -12.47
CA TRP A 290 -0.27 8.86 -13.07
C TRP A 290 0.15 9.83 -11.98
N PHE A 291 1.45 10.13 -11.91
CA PHE A 291 2.06 10.99 -10.91
C PHE A 291 2.31 12.36 -11.55
N HIS A 292 1.68 13.41 -11.03
CA HIS A 292 1.62 14.71 -11.69
C HIS A 292 2.62 15.71 -11.11
N VAL A 293 2.79 15.71 -9.79
CA VAL A 293 3.65 16.65 -9.07
C VAL A 293 4.34 16.00 -7.87
N PRO A 294 5.41 16.61 -7.33
CA PRO A 294 5.99 16.20 -6.05
C PRO A 294 5.01 16.23 -4.87
N PHE A 295 5.10 15.22 -4.00
CA PHE A 295 4.34 15.11 -2.76
C PHE A 295 5.10 14.29 -1.70
N ARG A 296 4.61 14.32 -0.46
CA ARG A 296 5.11 13.49 0.64
C ARG A 296 4.06 12.50 1.08
N ALA A 297 4.34 11.21 0.88
CA ALA A 297 3.41 10.12 1.20
C ALA A 297 3.24 9.83 2.71
N ASP A 298 4.13 10.38 3.54
CA ASP A 298 4.04 10.41 5.01
C ASP A 298 3.34 11.68 5.55
N HIS A 299 2.88 12.57 4.66
CA HIS A 299 1.93 13.62 4.98
C HIS A 299 0.50 13.19 4.66
N TRP A 300 -0.47 13.82 5.34
CA TRP A 300 -1.87 13.61 5.03
C TRP A 300 -2.19 13.99 3.58
N MET A 301 -2.71 13.02 2.84
CA MET A 301 -3.25 13.18 1.50
C MET A 301 -4.72 12.78 1.52
N LEU A 302 -5.57 13.55 0.83
CA LEU A 302 -6.97 13.18 0.65
C LEU A 302 -7.06 12.23 -0.53
N TYR A 303 -7.56 11.02 -0.33
CA TYR A 303 -7.90 10.10 -1.40
C TYR A 303 -9.39 10.21 -1.71
N GLU A 304 -9.72 10.78 -2.87
CA GLU A 304 -11.05 10.79 -3.44
C GLU A 304 -11.21 9.59 -4.37
N CYS A 305 -12.15 8.71 -4.09
CA CYS A 305 -12.44 7.52 -4.89
C CYS A 305 -13.89 7.54 -5.36
N GLU A 306 -14.11 7.18 -6.62
CA GLU A 306 -15.43 7.01 -7.22
C GLU A 306 -15.52 5.76 -8.09
N SER A 307 -16.71 5.20 -8.25
CA SER A 307 -16.97 4.09 -9.18
C SER A 307 -18.00 4.53 -10.23
N PRO A 308 -17.55 4.87 -11.45
CA PRO A 308 -18.47 5.30 -12.51
C PRO A 308 -19.28 4.14 -13.11
N TRP A 309 -18.87 2.88 -12.89
CA TRP A 309 -19.51 1.73 -13.51
C TRP A 309 -19.24 0.41 -12.75
N ALA A 310 -20.29 -0.42 -12.63
CA ALA A 310 -20.19 -1.81 -12.22
C ALA A 310 -21.20 -2.67 -13.00
N GLY A 311 -20.77 -3.85 -13.45
CA GLY A 311 -21.59 -4.75 -14.27
C GLY A 311 -20.79 -5.96 -14.74
N GLY A 312 -21.48 -7.01 -15.19
CA GLY A 312 -20.81 -8.20 -15.76
C GLY A 312 -19.79 -8.87 -14.83
N CYS A 313 -20.07 -8.88 -13.52
CA CYS A 313 -19.16 -9.31 -12.46
C CYS A 313 -17.84 -8.51 -12.35
N ARG A 314 -17.85 -7.24 -12.77
CA ARG A 314 -16.71 -6.32 -12.65
C ARG A 314 -17.15 -4.97 -12.09
N GLY A 315 -16.20 -4.20 -11.58
CA GLY A 315 -16.38 -2.81 -11.19
C GLY A 315 -15.16 -1.98 -11.52
N LEU A 316 -15.38 -0.80 -12.09
CA LEU A 316 -14.35 0.20 -12.37
C LEU A 316 -14.34 1.24 -11.25
N VAL A 317 -13.15 1.56 -10.75
CA VAL A 317 -12.93 2.63 -9.79
C VAL A 317 -11.87 3.61 -10.30
N GLN A 318 -12.07 4.89 -9.98
CA GLN A 318 -11.18 5.99 -10.30
C GLN A 318 -10.85 6.75 -9.03
N GLY A 319 -9.61 7.22 -8.93
CA GLY A 319 -9.07 7.78 -7.70
C GLY A 319 -8.22 9.02 -7.95
N ARG A 320 -8.23 9.95 -6.99
CA ARG A 320 -7.39 11.16 -6.98
C ARG A 320 -6.79 11.34 -5.60
N LEU A 321 -5.46 11.38 -5.52
CA LEU A 321 -4.72 11.70 -4.30
C LEU A 321 -4.33 13.18 -4.33
N TRP A 322 -4.88 13.92 -3.39
CA TRP A 322 -4.67 15.35 -3.23
C TRP A 322 -3.74 15.63 -2.07
N ARG A 323 -2.80 16.56 -2.25
CA ARG A 323 -2.08 17.17 -1.14
C ARG A 323 -3.05 17.99 -0.29
N ARG A 324 -2.71 18.20 0.99
CA ARG A 324 -3.51 19.01 1.93
C ARG A 324 -3.78 20.44 1.44
N ASP A 325 -2.89 21.00 0.62
CA ASP A 325 -3.03 22.33 0.03
C ASP A 325 -3.87 22.37 -1.25
N GLY A 326 -4.52 21.27 -1.62
CA GLY A 326 -5.44 21.20 -2.76
C GLY A 326 -4.78 20.82 -4.09
N VAL A 327 -3.47 20.57 -4.12
CA VAL A 327 -2.76 20.17 -5.34
C VAL A 327 -3.01 18.69 -5.67
N LEU A 328 -3.39 18.39 -6.92
CA LEU A 328 -3.61 17.02 -7.38
C LEU A 328 -2.27 16.32 -7.64
N ALA A 329 -1.90 15.39 -6.77
CA ALA A 329 -0.59 14.72 -6.83
C ALA A 329 -0.62 13.47 -7.72
N VAL A 330 -1.65 12.65 -7.60
CA VAL A 330 -1.74 11.36 -8.30
C VAL A 330 -3.18 11.09 -8.75
N THR A 331 -3.34 10.52 -9.94
CA THR A 331 -4.60 9.92 -10.40
C THR A 331 -4.44 8.41 -10.52
N CYS A 332 -5.48 7.65 -10.16
CA CYS A 332 -5.51 6.20 -10.18
C CYS A 332 -6.74 5.68 -10.95
N ALA A 333 -6.63 4.50 -11.53
CA ALA A 333 -7.76 3.73 -12.08
C ALA A 333 -7.52 2.23 -11.89
N GLN A 334 -8.59 1.50 -11.58
CA GLN A 334 -8.55 0.05 -11.38
C GLN A 334 -9.88 -0.59 -11.73
N GLU A 335 -9.86 -1.69 -12.49
CA GLU A 335 -10.97 -2.62 -12.62
C GLU A 335 -10.72 -3.86 -11.76
N GLY A 336 -11.77 -4.41 -11.16
CA GLY A 336 -11.70 -5.65 -10.41
C GLY A 336 -12.88 -6.56 -10.68
N VAL A 337 -12.68 -7.86 -10.43
CA VAL A 337 -13.78 -8.83 -10.38
C VAL A 337 -14.57 -8.59 -9.11
N ILE A 338 -15.89 -8.54 -9.25
CA ILE A 338 -16.84 -8.46 -8.13
C ILE A 338 -17.91 -9.52 -8.36
N ARG A 339 -17.94 -10.53 -7.50
CA ARG A 339 -19.00 -11.55 -7.47
C ARG A 339 -19.68 -11.51 -6.13
N VAL A 340 -21.00 -11.39 -6.17
CA VAL A 340 -21.84 -11.23 -5.00
C VAL A 340 -23.00 -12.21 -5.04
N GLU A 341 -23.59 -12.47 -3.89
CA GLU A 341 -24.86 -13.19 -3.74
C GLU A 341 -25.86 -12.30 -3.01
N GLN A 342 -27.16 -12.50 -3.28
CA GLN A 342 -28.20 -11.90 -2.44
C GLN A 342 -28.00 -12.37 -1.00
N THR A 343 -28.01 -11.42 -0.06
CA THR A 343 -28.16 -11.76 1.35
C THR A 343 -29.55 -12.38 1.49
N PRO A 344 -29.71 -13.57 2.10
CA PRO A 344 -31.03 -14.14 2.28
C PRO A 344 -31.90 -13.11 2.98
N ASN A 345 -33.03 -12.76 2.40
CA ASN A 345 -34.04 -12.03 3.15
C ASN A 345 -34.29 -12.86 4.41
N GLN A 346 -34.14 -12.26 5.60
CA GLN A 346 -34.92 -12.73 6.72
C GLN A 346 -36.38 -12.48 6.34
N SER A 347 -36.95 -13.37 5.54
CA SER A 347 -38.37 -13.37 5.24
C SER A 347 -39.05 -13.53 6.59
N LYS A 348 -39.85 -12.51 6.88
CA LYS A 348 -40.78 -12.42 7.98
C LYS A 348 -41.57 -13.75 8.07
N LEU A 349 -41.76 -14.18 9.32
CA LEU A 349 -42.77 -15.14 9.75
C LEU A 349 -44.07 -15.04 8.95
#